data_AF-A0A538QYG7-F1
#
_entry.id   AF-A0A538QYG7-F1
#
_cell.length_a   1.000
_cell.length_b   1.000
_cell.length_c   1.000
_cell.angle_alpha   90.00
_cell.angle_beta   90.00
_cell.angle_gamma   90.00
#
_symmetry.space_group_name_H-M   'P 1'
#
loop_
_entity.id
_entity.type
_entity.pdbx_description
1 polymer ?
#
loop_
_entity_poly.entity_id
_entity_poly.type
_entity_poly.pdbx_seq_one_letter_code
_entity_poly.pdbx_strand_id
1 'polypeptide(L)'
;MSCTRDPAVLGRERSDCRPDKSCDTGLICLSNLCVRPPPADCQAVADQLTSFELGNYAEPEDRAPVVARFKGACEAAMVTKEEGQCLDKARDKWTASQCAPRLFPELASSSTGDCGAIVDRVRAAITKQATYVSDPKMKGWFERTMAIMQESCTQDHWPDSVKKCMLSSDPATLTTACNQQMPPALHQRLQERLTQAMQNFVR
;
A
#
# COMPACT_ATOMS: atom_id res chain seq x y z
N MET A 1 -17.01 -21.15 16.83
CA MET A 1 -17.57 -20.12 15.92
C MET A 1 -16.60 -19.99 14.76
N SER A 2 -16.86 -20.68 13.65
CA SER A 2 -16.02 -20.63 12.45
C SER A 2 -16.60 -19.59 11.49
N CYS A 3 -15.83 -18.53 11.21
CA CYS A 3 -16.13 -17.57 10.16
C CYS A 3 -15.59 -18.14 8.84
N THR A 4 -16.36 -18.96 8.15
CA THR A 4 -16.13 -19.26 6.73
C THR A 4 -16.47 -17.99 5.94
N ARG A 5 -15.47 -17.33 5.37
CA ARG A 5 -15.70 -16.32 4.32
C ARG A 5 -16.33 -17.06 3.14
N ASP A 6 -17.62 -16.85 2.93
CA ASP A 6 -18.24 -17.22 1.67
C ASP A 6 -17.48 -16.52 0.52
N PRO A 7 -17.22 -17.21 -0.60
CA PRO A 7 -16.75 -16.54 -1.80
C PRO A 7 -17.79 -15.45 -2.12
N ALA A 8 -17.36 -14.19 -2.12
CA ALA A 8 -18.23 -13.04 -2.27
C ALA A 8 -19.23 -13.28 -3.41
N VAL A 9 -20.51 -13.46 -3.07
CA VAL A 9 -21.58 -13.57 -4.06
C VAL A 9 -21.54 -12.27 -4.85
N LEU A 10 -21.13 -12.36 -6.12
CA LEU A 10 -21.13 -11.22 -7.01
C LEU A 10 -22.56 -10.67 -7.09
N GLY A 11 -22.69 -9.37 -6.88
CA GLY A 11 -23.97 -8.69 -6.92
C GLY A 11 -24.76 -8.94 -8.18
N ARG A 12 -26.08 -8.83 -8.12
CA ARG A 12 -26.94 -8.95 -9.30
C ARG A 12 -26.93 -7.64 -10.08
N GLU A 13 -26.39 -7.64 -11.29
CA GLU A 13 -26.50 -6.49 -12.19
C GLU A 13 -27.97 -6.14 -12.50
N ARG A 14 -28.21 -4.85 -12.71
CA ARG A 14 -29.51 -4.23 -12.95
C ARG A 14 -30.52 -4.41 -11.82
N SER A 15 -30.07 -4.70 -10.60
CA SER A 15 -30.89 -4.49 -9.40
C SER A 15 -31.01 -3.00 -9.09
N ASP A 16 -32.02 -2.63 -8.29
CA ASP A 16 -32.11 -1.28 -7.76
C ASP A 16 -30.91 -0.97 -6.84
N CYS A 17 -30.47 0.28 -6.85
CA CYS A 17 -29.50 0.76 -5.87
C CYS A 17 -30.09 0.74 -4.46
N ARG A 18 -29.22 0.58 -3.47
CA ARG A 18 -29.60 0.77 -2.06
C ARG A 18 -29.91 2.26 -1.79
N PRO A 19 -30.65 2.59 -0.72
CA PRO A 19 -31.02 3.98 -0.40
C PRO A 19 -29.83 4.95 -0.25
N ASP A 20 -28.65 4.43 0.11
CA ASP A 20 -27.39 5.17 0.22
C ASP A 20 -26.64 5.31 -1.12
N LYS A 21 -27.27 4.94 -2.24
CA LYS A 21 -26.68 4.87 -3.59
C LYS A 21 -25.53 3.89 -3.72
N SER A 22 -25.44 2.90 -2.82
CA SER A 22 -24.48 1.80 -2.95
C SER A 22 -25.10 0.58 -3.65
N CYS A 23 -24.22 -0.32 -4.07
CA CYS A 23 -24.56 -1.61 -4.66
C CYS A 23 -23.71 -2.71 -4.02
N ASP A 24 -24.01 -3.95 -4.36
CA ASP A 24 -23.17 -5.09 -3.99
C ASP A 24 -21.74 -4.94 -4.53
N THR A 25 -20.80 -5.67 -3.92
CA THR A 25 -19.38 -5.59 -4.26
C THR A 25 -19.14 -5.79 -5.77
N GLY A 26 -18.38 -4.87 -6.36
CA GLY A 26 -18.05 -4.88 -7.79
C GLY A 26 -19.06 -4.15 -8.69
N LEU A 27 -20.13 -3.58 -8.13
CA LEU A 27 -21.12 -2.79 -8.86
C LEU A 27 -21.12 -1.33 -8.39
N ILE A 28 -21.49 -0.44 -9.31
CA ILE A 28 -21.71 0.99 -9.03
C ILE A 28 -23.16 1.35 -9.28
N CYS A 29 -23.70 2.29 -8.50
CA CYS A 29 -25.03 2.82 -8.75
C CYS A 29 -24.96 3.87 -9.87
N LEU A 30 -25.54 3.54 -11.02
CA LEU A 30 -25.71 4.48 -12.12
C LEU A 30 -27.20 4.82 -12.25
N SER A 31 -27.53 6.06 -11.92
CA SER A 31 -28.92 6.51 -11.73
C SER A 31 -29.61 5.74 -10.61
N ASN A 32 -30.38 4.70 -10.93
CA ASN A 32 -31.09 3.86 -9.95
C ASN A 32 -30.74 2.37 -10.10
N LEU A 33 -29.79 2.01 -10.97
CA LEU A 33 -29.45 0.62 -11.25
C LEU A 33 -28.00 0.31 -10.87
N CYS A 34 -27.80 -0.85 -10.27
CA CYS A 34 -26.49 -1.41 -10.02
C CYS A 34 -25.91 -1.98 -11.30
N VAL A 35 -24.83 -1.41 -11.79
CA VAL A 35 -24.17 -1.83 -13.04
C VAL A 35 -22.70 -2.10 -12.79
N ARG A 36 -22.13 -3.00 -13.60
CA ARG A 36 -20.69 -3.22 -13.57
C ARG A 36 -19.97 -2.01 -14.15
N PRO A 37 -18.93 -1.48 -13.47
CA PRO A 37 -18.11 -0.43 -14.03
C PRO A 37 -17.41 -0.91 -15.31
N PRO A 38 -17.09 -0.02 -16.25
CA PRO A 38 -16.31 -0.38 -17.43
C PRO A 38 -14.99 -1.04 -17.02
N PRO A 39 -14.58 -2.16 -17.65
CA PRO A 39 -13.32 -2.81 -17.32
C PRO A 39 -12.12 -1.99 -17.84
N ALA A 40 -10.95 -2.20 -17.23
CA ALA A 40 -9.68 -1.71 -17.73
C ALA A 40 -9.27 -2.43 -19.03
N ASP A 41 -8.31 -1.83 -19.74
CA ASP A 41 -7.53 -2.55 -20.73
C ASP A 41 -6.50 -3.44 -20.02
N CYS A 42 -6.85 -4.71 -19.81
CA CYS A 42 -6.00 -5.65 -19.09
C CYS A 42 -4.72 -6.02 -19.86
N GLN A 43 -4.63 -5.74 -21.17
CA GLN A 43 -3.36 -5.86 -21.89
C GLN A 43 -2.41 -4.73 -21.48
N ALA A 44 -2.88 -3.49 -21.54
CA ALA A 44 -2.07 -2.33 -21.13
C ALA A 44 -1.63 -2.41 -19.66
N VAL A 45 -2.54 -2.82 -18.76
CA VAL A 45 -2.20 -3.08 -17.36
C VAL A 45 -1.09 -4.13 -17.25
N ALA A 46 -1.21 -5.25 -17.95
CA ALA A 46 -0.23 -6.32 -17.89
C ALA A 46 1.16 -5.91 -18.40
N ASP A 47 1.21 -5.13 -19.49
CA ASP A 47 2.46 -4.63 -20.06
C ASP A 47 3.18 -3.69 -19.07
N GLN A 48 2.43 -2.80 -18.41
CA GLN A 48 2.96 -1.89 -17.40
C GLN A 48 3.51 -2.65 -16.18
N LEU A 49 2.74 -3.60 -15.63
CA LEU A 49 3.18 -4.39 -14.47
C LEU A 49 4.36 -5.31 -14.78
N THR A 50 4.43 -5.82 -16.00
CA THR A 50 5.58 -6.58 -16.49
C THR A 50 6.84 -5.70 -16.52
N SER A 51 6.73 -4.44 -16.95
CA SER A 51 7.87 -3.51 -16.92
C SER A 51 8.35 -3.19 -15.51
N PHE A 52 7.47 -3.20 -14.50
CA PHE A 52 7.91 -3.07 -13.10
C PHE A 52 8.64 -4.32 -12.59
N GLU A 53 8.31 -5.50 -13.10
CA GLU A 53 8.91 -6.76 -12.63
C GLU A 53 10.22 -7.10 -13.32
N LEU A 54 10.24 -7.01 -14.66
CA LEU A 54 11.38 -7.42 -15.47
C LEU A 54 12.25 -6.24 -15.93
N GLY A 55 11.78 -5.01 -15.71
CA GLY A 55 12.38 -3.82 -16.31
C GLY A 55 11.97 -3.64 -17.78
N ASN A 56 12.45 -2.55 -18.38
CA ASN A 56 12.09 -2.15 -19.75
C ASN A 56 12.85 -2.92 -20.85
N TYR A 57 13.89 -3.68 -20.48
CA TYR A 57 14.82 -4.30 -21.43
C TYR A 57 14.75 -5.84 -21.44
N ALA A 58 13.72 -6.43 -20.83
CA ALA A 58 13.54 -7.88 -20.91
C ALA A 58 13.13 -8.30 -22.32
N GLU A 59 13.69 -9.41 -22.80
CA GLU A 59 13.41 -9.95 -24.13
C GLU A 59 11.94 -10.41 -24.25
N PRO A 60 11.34 -10.38 -25.46
CA PRO A 60 9.93 -10.71 -25.65
C PRO A 60 9.52 -12.08 -25.09
N GLU A 61 10.38 -13.09 -25.22
CA GLU A 61 10.17 -14.45 -24.71
C GLU A 61 10.08 -14.52 -23.18
N ASP A 62 10.83 -13.68 -22.46
CA ASP A 62 10.79 -13.59 -21.00
C ASP A 62 9.58 -12.77 -20.53
N ARG A 63 9.18 -11.77 -21.33
CA ARG A 63 8.02 -10.92 -21.02
C ARG A 63 6.70 -11.66 -21.20
N ALA A 64 6.54 -12.44 -22.27
CA ALA A 64 5.28 -13.10 -22.62
C ALA A 64 4.60 -13.86 -21.46
N PRO A 65 5.29 -14.73 -20.69
CA PRO A 65 4.65 -15.43 -19.57
C PRO A 65 4.23 -14.49 -18.45
N VAL A 66 4.99 -13.41 -18.19
CA VAL A 66 4.69 -12.44 -17.14
C VAL A 66 3.50 -11.55 -17.54
N VAL A 67 3.44 -11.12 -18.81
CA VAL A 67 2.29 -10.41 -19.38
C VAL A 67 1.04 -11.27 -19.29
N ALA A 68 1.10 -12.54 -19.70
CA ALA A 68 -0.03 -13.46 -19.61
C ALA A 68 -0.53 -13.62 -18.16
N ARG A 69 0.40 -13.75 -17.20
CA ARG A 69 0.08 -13.84 -15.76
C ARG A 69 -0.63 -12.58 -15.27
N PHE A 70 -0.11 -11.39 -15.55
CA PHE A 70 -0.72 -10.14 -15.08
C PHE A 70 -2.04 -9.83 -15.79
N LYS A 71 -2.18 -10.19 -17.06
CA LYS A 71 -3.44 -10.06 -17.79
C LYS A 71 -4.54 -10.90 -17.16
N GLY A 72 -4.26 -12.18 -16.89
CA GLY A 72 -5.20 -13.06 -16.21
C GLY A 72 -5.56 -12.57 -14.80
N ALA A 73 -4.58 -12.01 -14.07
CA ALA A 73 -4.83 -11.39 -12.76
C ALA A 73 -5.73 -10.14 -12.86
N CYS A 74 -5.53 -9.29 -13.86
CA CYS A 74 -6.36 -8.11 -14.13
C CYS A 74 -7.81 -8.48 -14.42
N GLU A 75 -8.02 -9.49 -15.27
CA GLU A 75 -9.35 -9.97 -15.62
C GLU A 75 -10.05 -10.61 -14.40
N ALA A 76 -9.34 -11.45 -13.64
CA ALA A 76 -9.86 -12.09 -12.44
C ALA A 76 -10.19 -11.08 -11.31
N ALA A 77 -9.37 -10.04 -11.16
CA ALA A 77 -9.58 -8.98 -10.17
C ALA A 77 -10.65 -7.96 -10.59
N MET A 78 -11.18 -8.08 -11.82
CA MET A 78 -12.13 -7.16 -12.44
C MET A 78 -11.69 -5.70 -12.30
N VAL A 79 -10.46 -5.42 -12.73
CA VAL A 79 -9.89 -4.07 -12.64
C VAL A 79 -10.75 -3.12 -13.46
N THR A 80 -11.20 -2.03 -12.83
CA THR A 80 -12.05 -1.04 -13.52
C THR A 80 -11.22 -0.11 -14.38
N LYS A 81 -11.87 0.58 -15.34
CA LYS A 81 -11.22 1.60 -16.16
C LYS A 81 -10.52 2.68 -15.33
N GLU A 82 -11.13 3.13 -14.24
CA GLU A 82 -10.56 4.12 -13.34
C GLU A 82 -9.32 3.58 -12.61
N GLU A 83 -9.37 2.33 -12.13
CA GLU A 83 -8.22 1.66 -11.54
C GLU A 83 -7.09 1.49 -12.57
N GLY A 84 -7.42 1.11 -13.82
CA GLY A 84 -6.49 1.04 -14.94
C GLY A 84 -5.81 2.37 -15.26
N GLN A 85 -6.56 3.47 -15.26
CA GLN A 85 -6.01 4.83 -15.44
C GLN A 85 -5.11 5.27 -14.28
N CYS A 86 -5.39 4.80 -13.06
CA CYS A 86 -4.50 5.01 -11.92
C CYS A 86 -3.20 4.19 -12.08
N LEU A 87 -3.31 2.92 -12.48
CA LEU A 87 -2.18 2.02 -12.72
C LEU A 87 -1.24 2.53 -13.82
N ASP A 88 -1.78 3.12 -14.88
CA ASP A 88 -0.99 3.74 -15.97
C ASP A 88 -0.05 4.85 -15.47
N LYS A 89 -0.45 5.56 -14.41
CA LYS A 89 0.36 6.62 -13.79
C LYS A 89 1.33 6.10 -12.73
N ALA A 90 1.17 4.86 -12.28
CA ALA A 90 2.06 4.27 -11.29
C ALA A 90 3.46 4.11 -11.87
N ARG A 91 4.48 4.21 -11.01
CA ARG A 91 5.90 4.08 -11.39
C ARG A 91 6.59 2.86 -10.79
N ASP A 92 5.89 2.17 -9.89
CA ASP A 92 6.39 1.02 -9.15
C ASP A 92 5.21 0.20 -8.62
N LYS A 93 5.51 -1.03 -8.16
CA LYS A 93 4.50 -1.98 -7.67
C LYS A 93 3.73 -1.47 -6.44
N TRP A 94 4.37 -0.72 -5.55
CA TRP A 94 3.70 -0.21 -4.34
C TRP A 94 2.77 0.94 -4.66
N THR A 95 3.17 1.86 -5.55
CA THR A 95 2.25 2.89 -6.04
C THR A 95 1.08 2.26 -6.80
N ALA A 96 1.34 1.22 -7.60
CA ALA A 96 0.30 0.47 -8.29
C ALA A 96 -0.67 -0.26 -7.32
N SER A 97 -0.18 -0.76 -6.19
CA SER A 97 -1.02 -1.41 -5.19
C SER A 97 -2.01 -0.47 -4.50
N GLN A 98 -1.73 0.84 -4.49
CA GLN A 98 -2.69 1.84 -4.01
C GLN A 98 -3.87 2.02 -4.98
N CYS A 99 -3.67 1.76 -6.27
CA CYS A 99 -4.70 1.88 -7.30
C CYS A 99 -5.63 0.67 -7.33
N ALA A 100 -5.05 -0.54 -7.32
CA ALA A 100 -5.79 -1.80 -7.47
C ALA A 100 -5.24 -2.86 -6.49
N PRO A 101 -5.52 -2.76 -5.19
CA PRO A 101 -4.89 -3.62 -4.17
C PRO A 101 -5.17 -5.11 -4.37
N ARG A 102 -6.25 -5.47 -5.08
CA ARG A 102 -6.61 -6.85 -5.43
C ARG A 102 -5.55 -7.54 -6.31
N LEU A 103 -4.74 -6.77 -7.04
CA LEU A 103 -3.64 -7.29 -7.86
C LEU A 103 -2.35 -7.56 -7.07
N PHE A 104 -2.24 -7.04 -5.85
CA PHE A 104 -1.01 -7.04 -5.07
C PHE A 104 -1.24 -7.55 -3.63
N PRO A 105 -1.73 -8.78 -3.45
CA PRO A 105 -2.01 -9.33 -2.13
C PRO A 105 -0.78 -9.34 -1.20
N GLU A 106 0.43 -9.42 -1.76
CA GLU A 106 1.69 -9.36 -1.02
C GLU A 106 2.01 -7.97 -0.45
N LEU A 107 1.38 -6.93 -0.98
CA LEU A 107 1.52 -5.54 -0.51
C LEU A 107 0.31 -5.08 0.33
N ALA A 108 -0.58 -6.00 0.68
CA ALA A 108 -1.74 -5.69 1.49
C ALA A 108 -1.34 -5.09 2.85
N SER A 109 -2.16 -4.14 3.32
CA SER A 109 -2.08 -3.56 4.65
C SER A 109 -3.39 -3.85 5.39
N SER A 110 -3.44 -4.94 6.17
CA SER A 110 -4.67 -5.43 6.79
C SER A 110 -5.06 -4.71 8.09
N SER A 111 -4.14 -3.95 8.70
CA SER A 111 -4.35 -3.30 9.99
C SER A 111 -3.59 -1.98 10.09
N THR A 112 -4.25 -0.95 10.61
CA THR A 112 -3.62 0.31 11.03
C THR A 112 -3.20 0.27 12.51
N GLY A 113 -3.73 -0.66 13.30
CA GLY A 113 -3.44 -0.78 14.74
C GLY A 113 -1.97 -1.10 15.02
N ASP A 114 -1.30 -1.78 14.09
CA ASP A 114 0.12 -2.13 14.22
C ASP A 114 1.03 -0.90 14.15
N CYS A 115 0.58 0.19 13.51
CA CYS A 115 1.38 1.42 13.36
C CYS A 115 1.71 2.07 14.72
N GLY A 116 0.76 2.07 15.66
CA GLY A 116 1.00 2.58 17.02
C GLY A 116 2.01 1.72 17.78
N ALA A 117 1.85 0.39 17.72
CA ALA A 117 2.75 -0.55 18.37
C ALA A 117 4.19 -0.46 17.83
N ILE A 118 4.36 -0.22 16.53
CA ILE A 118 5.68 0.01 15.91
C ILE A 118 6.32 1.27 16.51
N VAL A 119 5.58 2.39 16.53
CA VAL A 119 6.11 3.66 17.07
C VAL A 119 6.46 3.55 18.55
N ASP A 120 5.62 2.90 19.35
CA ASP A 120 5.89 2.68 20.77
C ASP A 120 7.13 1.81 20.99
N ARG A 121 7.33 0.78 20.15
CA ARG A 121 8.54 -0.07 20.18
C ARG A 121 9.79 0.73 19.85
N VAL A 122 9.75 1.55 18.79
CA VAL A 122 10.88 2.41 18.38
C VAL A 122 11.19 3.45 19.47
N ARG A 123 10.15 4.08 20.04
CA ARG A 123 10.27 5.01 21.18
C ARG A 123 10.95 4.35 22.39
N ALA A 124 10.47 3.19 22.80
CA ALA A 124 11.02 2.47 23.95
C ALA A 124 12.50 2.09 23.75
N ALA A 125 12.89 1.71 22.53
CA ALA A 125 14.26 1.33 22.22
C ALA A 125 15.23 2.51 22.22
N ILE A 126 14.85 3.61 21.57
CA ILE A 126 15.69 4.80 21.51
C ILE A 126 15.82 5.42 22.89
N THR A 127 14.75 5.44 23.69
CA THR A 127 14.80 5.93 25.09
C THR A 127 15.74 5.10 25.97
N LYS A 128 15.84 3.78 25.74
CA LYS A 128 16.78 2.90 26.45
C LYS A 128 18.24 3.12 26.05
N GLN A 129 18.51 3.48 24.79
CA GLN A 129 19.86 3.74 24.29
C GLN A 129 20.31 5.18 24.54
N ALA A 130 19.39 6.13 24.61
CA ALA A 130 19.71 7.54 24.57
C ALA A 130 19.79 8.20 25.94
N THR A 131 21.01 8.27 26.47
CA THR A 131 21.42 9.32 27.42
C THR A 131 21.36 10.74 26.80
N TYR A 132 21.20 10.84 25.48
CA TYR A 132 21.21 12.06 24.66
C TYR A 132 19.84 12.74 24.44
N VAL A 133 18.71 12.15 24.87
CA VAL A 133 17.37 12.81 24.84
C VAL A 133 17.17 13.81 26.00
N SER A 134 18.25 14.13 26.71
CA SER A 134 18.28 15.12 27.78
C SER A 134 18.16 16.55 27.26
N ASP A 135 18.49 16.80 25.99
CA ASP A 135 18.26 18.08 25.32
C ASP A 135 16.76 18.21 24.91
N PRO A 136 16.03 19.23 25.40
CA PRO A 136 14.62 19.46 25.07
C PRO A 136 14.34 19.59 23.56
N LYS A 137 15.29 20.15 22.79
CA LYS A 137 15.17 20.33 21.34
C LYS A 137 15.24 18.97 20.63
N MET A 138 16.20 18.13 21.01
CA MET A 138 16.33 16.78 20.46
C MET A 138 15.15 15.90 20.83
N LYS A 139 14.60 16.05 22.04
CA LYS A 139 13.36 15.40 22.46
C LYS A 139 12.16 15.80 21.59
N GLY A 140 11.99 17.10 21.34
CA GLY A 140 10.93 17.61 20.48
C GLY A 140 11.02 17.10 19.04
N TRP A 141 12.23 17.08 18.48
CA TRP A 141 12.49 16.51 17.16
C TRP A 141 12.19 15.01 17.10
N PHE A 142 12.57 14.27 18.15
CA PHE A 142 12.31 12.85 18.25
C PHE A 142 10.81 12.53 18.26
N GLU A 143 10.03 13.21 19.11
CA GLU A 143 8.57 13.02 19.15
C GLU A 143 7.92 13.38 17.81
N ARG A 144 8.39 14.44 17.15
CA ARG A 144 7.89 14.80 15.81
C ARG A 144 8.20 13.72 14.77
N THR A 145 9.38 13.13 14.82
CA THR A 145 9.79 12.02 13.95
C THR A 145 8.90 10.79 14.16
N MET A 146 8.60 10.45 15.41
CA MET A 146 7.70 9.35 15.76
C MET A 146 6.27 9.58 15.24
N ALA A 147 5.75 10.81 15.38
CA ALA A 147 4.45 11.18 14.82
C ALA A 147 4.41 11.03 13.29
N ILE A 148 5.44 11.50 12.57
CA ILE A 148 5.54 11.35 11.11
C ILE A 148 5.60 9.89 10.70
N MET A 149 6.33 9.06 11.44
CA MET A 149 6.40 7.62 11.17
C MET A 149 5.03 6.96 11.31
N GLN A 150 4.27 7.30 12.36
CA GLN A 150 2.91 6.80 12.56
C GLN A 150 1.95 7.29 11.48
N GLU A 151 2.01 8.58 11.13
CA GLU A 151 1.22 9.19 10.05
C GLU A 151 1.51 8.49 8.72
N SER A 152 2.78 8.26 8.38
CA SER A 152 3.17 7.54 7.16
C SER A 152 2.67 6.10 7.19
N CYS A 153 2.86 5.37 8.30
CA CYS A 153 2.38 4.00 8.40
C CYS A 153 0.87 3.88 8.15
N THR A 154 0.09 4.82 8.69
CA THR A 154 -1.37 4.82 8.59
C THR A 154 -1.85 5.29 7.22
N GLN A 155 -1.32 6.41 6.73
CA GLN A 155 -1.79 7.06 5.49
C GLN A 155 -1.23 6.41 4.23
N ASP A 156 0.01 5.92 4.28
CA ASP A 156 0.69 5.29 3.16
C ASP A 156 0.47 3.75 3.16
N HIS A 157 -0.42 3.24 4.03
CA HIS A 157 -0.82 1.83 4.08
C HIS A 157 0.37 0.87 4.00
N TRP A 158 1.27 0.95 4.98
CA TRP A 158 2.47 0.12 4.97
C TRP A 158 2.14 -1.37 4.87
N PRO A 159 2.82 -2.13 3.99
CA PRO A 159 2.58 -3.55 3.83
C PRO A 159 2.70 -4.31 5.15
N ASP A 160 1.89 -5.36 5.31
CA ASP A 160 1.92 -6.20 6.52
C ASP A 160 3.27 -6.86 6.74
N SER A 161 4.00 -7.16 5.66
CA SER A 161 5.39 -7.66 5.70
C SER A 161 6.32 -6.69 6.44
N VAL A 162 6.30 -5.41 6.05
CA VAL A 162 7.08 -4.33 6.69
C VAL A 162 6.71 -4.21 8.17
N LYS A 163 5.41 -4.13 8.47
CA LYS A 163 4.93 -3.95 9.85
C LYS A 163 5.34 -5.13 10.74
N LYS A 164 5.18 -6.36 10.26
CA LYS A 164 5.63 -7.57 10.96
C LYS A 164 7.15 -7.59 11.18
N CYS A 165 7.92 -7.17 10.18
CA CYS A 165 9.37 -7.05 10.33
C CYS A 165 9.73 -6.07 11.45
N MET A 166 9.11 -4.88 11.47
CA MET A 166 9.40 -3.87 12.50
C MET A 166 9.00 -4.33 13.90
N LEU A 167 7.90 -5.07 14.03
CA LEU A 167 7.46 -5.59 15.33
C LEU A 167 8.34 -6.75 15.85
N SER A 168 8.94 -7.54 14.96
CA SER A 168 9.74 -8.72 15.32
C SER A 168 11.24 -8.44 15.44
N SER A 169 11.77 -7.46 14.72
CA SER A 169 13.21 -7.16 14.66
C SER A 169 13.73 -6.50 15.93
N ASP A 170 15.04 -6.64 16.18
CA ASP A 170 15.73 -5.86 17.21
C ASP A 170 15.58 -4.37 16.91
N PRO A 171 15.03 -3.57 17.85
CA PRO A 171 14.88 -2.14 17.67
C PRO A 171 16.18 -1.39 17.34
N ALA A 172 17.34 -1.89 17.80
CA ALA A 172 18.65 -1.28 17.54
C ALA A 172 19.07 -1.38 16.07
N THR A 173 18.55 -2.36 15.34
CA THR A 173 18.88 -2.62 13.93
C THR A 173 17.64 -2.57 13.04
N LEU A 174 16.54 -2.00 13.53
CA LEU A 174 15.22 -2.11 12.90
C LEU A 174 15.17 -1.45 11.52
N THR A 175 15.85 -0.32 11.36
CA THR A 175 15.96 0.39 10.09
C THR A 175 16.75 -0.40 9.05
N THR A 176 17.84 -1.07 9.42
CA THR A 176 18.64 -1.90 8.51
C THR A 176 18.00 -3.26 8.23
N ALA A 177 17.48 -3.92 9.26
CA ALA A 177 16.89 -5.26 9.17
C ALA A 177 15.62 -5.29 8.30
N CYS A 178 14.81 -4.23 8.37
CA CYS A 178 13.54 -4.16 7.64
C CYS A 178 13.60 -3.35 6.35
N ASN A 179 14.75 -2.73 6.02
CA ASN A 179 14.87 -1.88 4.84
C ASN A 179 14.50 -2.62 3.54
N GLN A 180 14.90 -3.89 3.44
CA GLN A 180 14.63 -4.73 2.25
C GLN A 180 13.14 -5.03 2.07
N GLN A 181 12.34 -4.97 3.13
CA GLN A 181 10.89 -5.18 3.02
C GLN A 181 10.14 -3.90 2.66
N MET A 182 10.76 -2.73 2.86
CA MET A 182 10.16 -1.43 2.58
C MET A 182 10.27 -1.14 1.08
N PRO A 183 9.14 -0.95 0.36
CA PRO A 183 9.20 -0.56 -1.04
C PRO A 183 9.98 0.75 -1.22
N PRO A 184 10.83 0.89 -2.26
CA PRO A 184 11.65 2.10 -2.45
C PRO A 184 10.84 3.40 -2.50
N ALA A 185 9.69 3.40 -3.18
CA ALA A 185 8.80 4.55 -3.25
C ALA A 185 8.19 4.91 -1.89
N LEU A 186 7.91 3.91 -1.05
CA LEU A 186 7.47 4.14 0.34
C LEU A 186 8.60 4.76 1.17
N HIS A 187 9.82 4.23 1.04
CA HIS A 187 10.99 4.76 1.72
C HIS A 187 11.25 6.22 1.35
N GLN A 188 11.21 6.54 0.06
CA GLN A 188 11.39 7.90 -0.45
C GLN A 188 10.31 8.84 0.11
N ARG A 189 9.05 8.43 0.09
CA ARG A 189 7.94 9.25 0.60
C ARG A 189 8.06 9.53 2.11
N LEU A 190 8.50 8.54 2.89
CA LEU A 190 8.81 8.74 4.31
C LEU A 190 9.98 9.73 4.49
N GLN A 191 11.05 9.56 3.72
CA GLN A 191 12.22 10.45 3.77
C GLN A 191 11.87 11.90 3.40
N GLU A 192 11.00 12.11 2.41
CA GLU A 192 10.49 13.44 2.04
C GLU A 192 9.72 14.08 3.19
N ARG A 193 8.79 13.35 3.84
CA ARG A 193 8.05 13.83 5.03
C ARG A 193 9.00 14.24 6.16
N LEU A 194 10.02 13.42 6.43
CA LEU A 194 11.03 13.70 7.46
C LEU A 194 11.88 14.93 7.11
N THR A 195 12.34 15.04 5.87
CA THR A 195 13.14 16.17 5.40
C THR A 195 12.34 17.47 5.48
N GLN A 196 11.09 17.46 5.05
CA GLN A 196 10.19 18.62 5.14
C GLN A 196 9.95 19.03 6.59
N ALA A 197 9.75 18.07 7.50
CA ALA A 197 9.59 18.36 8.92
C ALA A 197 10.86 18.95 9.54
N MET A 198 12.04 18.48 9.15
CA MET A 198 13.32 19.02 9.62
C MET A 198 13.52 20.46 9.17
N GLN A 199 13.21 20.77 7.90
CA GLN A 199 13.28 22.14 7.37
C GLN A 199 12.36 23.10 8.13
N ASN A 200 11.17 22.63 8.51
CA ASN A 200 10.21 23.41 9.30
C ASN A 200 10.63 23.55 10.78
N PHE A 201 11.41 22.61 11.32
CA PHE A 201 11.88 22.62 12.70
C PHE A 201 13.11 23.52 12.92
N VAL A 202 13.93 23.69 11.87
CA VAL A 202 15.14 24.54 11.91
C VAL A 202 14.81 26.02 11.69
N ARG A 203 13.67 26.33 11.07
CA ARG A 203 13.14 27.69 10.93
C ARG A 203 12.54 28.19 12.24
#